data_AF-D6TRV3-F1
#
_entry.id   AF-D6TRV3-F1
#
_cell.length_a   1.000
_cell.length_b   1.000
_cell.length_c   1.000
_cell.angle_alpha   90.00
_cell.angle_beta   90.00
_cell.angle_gamma   90.00
#
_symmetry.space_group_name_H-M   'P 1'
#
loop_
_entity.id
_entity.type
_entity.pdbx_description
1 polymer ?
#
loop_
_entity_poly.entity_id
_entity_poly.type
_entity_poly.pdbx_seq_one_letter_code
_entity_poly.pdbx_strand_id
1 'polypeptide(L)'
;MHCGSTDLVGRYTTPIMLALPFFIATAFVVVLMAVLGLKHKSEGSETEKNVAHPLNVSRQLPNSRVATLLLSALLIIFLFNTGAQLYKYHKADAYYTFQTSGCTIAPREYEPLITYLQQENIHFVWASMWIANPLLFRTQSHIIAIDPRLADANNSRIPEYTHAILKANNPSIIELVGQGTSTTHLLKKLDQQGITYHTKRLFASPGVDMLVITPSTFVSPNISNNLDAWFRGC
;
A
#
# COMPACT_ATOMS: atom_id res chain seq x y z
N MET A 1 -13.69 -18.33 9.89
CA MET A 1 -12.76 -17.30 9.40
C MET A 1 -12.53 -17.54 7.92
N HIS A 2 -13.17 -16.77 7.04
CA HIS A 2 -12.84 -16.76 5.61
C HIS A 2 -12.23 -15.40 5.34
N CYS A 3 -10.90 -15.34 5.34
CA CYS A 3 -10.20 -14.26 4.65
C CYS A 3 -10.70 -14.26 3.21
N GLY A 4 -11.03 -13.08 2.67
CA GLY A 4 -11.75 -12.91 1.41
C GLY A 4 -11.13 -13.63 0.21
N SER A 5 -11.85 -13.61 -0.91
CA SER A 5 -11.47 -14.25 -2.18
C SER A 5 -9.96 -14.10 -2.42
N THR A 6 -9.27 -15.23 -2.55
CA THR A 6 -7.82 -15.32 -2.78
C THR A 6 -7.36 -14.21 -3.73
N ASP A 7 -6.76 -13.17 -3.16
CA ASP A 7 -6.13 -12.10 -3.93
C ASP A 7 -4.87 -12.68 -4.59
N LEU A 8 -5.07 -13.29 -5.76
CA LEU A 8 -4.04 -13.95 -6.56
C LEU A 8 -3.12 -12.93 -7.25
N VAL A 9 -3.43 -11.62 -7.24
CA VAL A 9 -2.84 -10.65 -8.17
C VAL A 9 -2.34 -9.36 -7.52
N GLY A 10 -2.87 -8.96 -6.35
CA GLY A 10 -2.47 -7.73 -5.67
C GLY A 10 -1.32 -7.97 -4.70
N ARG A 11 -1.64 -8.42 -3.49
CA ARG A 11 -0.79 -8.20 -2.31
C ARG A 11 0.61 -8.83 -2.32
N TYR A 12 0.73 -10.06 -2.82
CA TYR A 12 2.00 -10.80 -2.88
C TYR A 12 2.60 -10.84 -4.29
N THR A 13 1.76 -10.56 -5.28
CA THR A 13 2.17 -10.61 -6.67
C THR A 13 2.88 -9.30 -7.04
N THR A 14 2.49 -8.12 -6.52
CA THR A 14 3.13 -6.83 -6.89
C THR A 14 4.65 -6.78 -6.69
N PRO A 15 5.24 -7.20 -5.54
CA PRO A 15 6.70 -7.20 -5.40
C PRO A 15 7.39 -8.18 -6.37
N ILE A 16 6.77 -9.34 -6.60
CA ILE A 16 7.24 -10.35 -7.56
C ILE A 16 7.10 -9.82 -9.00
N MET A 17 6.02 -9.10 -9.31
CA MET A 17 5.80 -8.42 -10.60
C MET A 17 6.87 -7.36 -10.86
N LEU A 18 7.33 -6.69 -9.80
CA LEU A 18 8.36 -5.67 -9.90
C LEU A 18 9.74 -6.29 -10.10
N ALA A 19 10.10 -7.33 -9.35
CA ALA A 19 11.45 -7.90 -9.35
C ALA A 19 11.70 -8.91 -10.49
N LEU A 20 10.72 -9.74 -10.82
CA LEU A 20 10.86 -10.86 -11.76
C LEU A 20 11.32 -10.43 -13.16
N PRO A 21 10.83 -9.31 -13.75
CA PRO A 21 11.32 -8.83 -15.05
C PRO A 21 12.81 -8.51 -15.05
N PHE A 22 13.34 -7.94 -13.96
CA PHE A 22 14.77 -7.64 -13.83
C PHE A 22 15.62 -8.91 -13.72
N PHE A 23 15.14 -9.92 -12.98
CA PHE A 23 15.82 -11.22 -12.91
C PHE A 23 15.89 -11.91 -14.28
N ILE A 24 14.78 -11.90 -15.03
CA ILE A 24 14.74 -12.50 -16.38
C ILE A 24 15.62 -11.72 -17.35
N ALA A 25 15.57 -10.38 -17.32
CA ALA A 25 16.44 -9.53 -18.14
C ALA A 25 17.92 -9.77 -17.83
N THR A 26 18.28 -9.91 -16.56
CA THR A 26 19.66 -10.21 -16.13
C THR A 26 20.10 -11.57 -16.66
N ALA A 27 19.28 -12.62 -16.51
CA ALA A 27 19.58 -13.94 -17.04
C ALA A 27 19.76 -13.92 -18.57
N PHE A 28 18.91 -13.18 -19.28
CA PHE A 28 19.02 -12.98 -20.73
C PHE A 28 20.34 -12.31 -21.11
N VAL A 29 20.71 -11.22 -20.45
CA VAL A 29 21.96 -10.49 -20.71
C VAL A 29 23.18 -11.35 -20.40
N VAL A 30 23.18 -12.11 -19.31
CA VAL A 30 24.28 -13.03 -18.95
C VAL A 30 24.46 -14.11 -20.02
N VAL A 31 23.36 -14.74 -20.47
CA VAL A 31 23.41 -15.75 -21.54
C VAL A 31 23.86 -15.13 -22.86
N LEU A 32 23.38 -13.93 -23.19
CA LEU A 32 23.78 -13.20 -24.40
C LEU A 32 25.28 -12.88 -24.38
N MET A 33 25.81 -12.37 -23.26
CA MET A 33 27.24 -12.10 -23.11
C MET A 33 28.08 -13.38 -23.20
N ALA A 34 27.62 -14.48 -22.60
CA ALA A 34 28.30 -15.77 -22.67
C ALA A 34 28.33 -16.33 -24.10
N VAL A 35 27.23 -16.21 -24.85
CA VAL A 35 27.13 -16.64 -26.26
C VAL A 35 27.94 -15.75 -27.20
N LEU A 36 27.94 -14.44 -26.98
CA LEU A 36 28.69 -13.47 -27.81
C LEU A 36 30.18 -13.40 -27.44
N GLY A 37 30.61 -14.09 -26.37
CA GLY A 37 31.99 -14.06 -25.90
C GLY A 37 32.43 -12.68 -25.41
N LEU A 38 31.49 -11.83 -25.00
CA LEU A 38 31.77 -10.48 -24.49
C LEU A 38 32.32 -10.61 -23.08
N LYS A 39 33.65 -10.70 -22.94
CA LYS A 39 34.31 -10.59 -21.63
C LYS A 39 34.16 -9.16 -21.11
N HIS A 40 33.60 -9.02 -19.92
CA HIS A 40 33.64 -7.76 -19.18
C HIS A 40 35.10 -7.40 -18.94
N LYS A 41 35.61 -6.39 -19.65
CA LYS A 41 36.92 -5.81 -19.34
C LYS A 41 36.74 -5.06 -18.03
N SER A 42 37.20 -5.65 -16.93
CA SER A 42 37.23 -4.97 -15.64
C SER A 42 38.27 -3.85 -15.76
N GLU A 43 37.80 -2.60 -15.79
CA GLU A 43 38.66 -1.43 -15.66
C GLU A 43 39.14 -1.37 -14.20
N GLY A 44 40.31 -1.97 -13.99
CA GLY A 44 40.94 -2.07 -12.69
C GLY A 44 42.39 -2.49 -12.83
N SER A 45 43.22 -1.57 -13.33
CA SER A 45 44.63 -1.35 -12.97
C SER A 45 45.34 -0.66 -14.14
N GLU A 46 45.64 0.63 -13.93
CA GLU A 46 46.59 1.37 -14.73
C GLU A 46 47.97 0.70 -14.67
N THR A 47 48.45 0.18 -15.79
CA THR A 47 49.86 0.34 -16.17
C THR A 47 49.97 0.22 -17.70
N GLU A 48 49.99 1.38 -18.35
CA GLU A 48 50.95 1.75 -19.39
C GLU A 48 51.58 0.61 -20.23
N LYS A 49 51.10 0.41 -21.48
CA LYS A 49 51.92 0.58 -22.71
C LYS A 49 51.16 0.20 -23.99
N ASN A 50 51.28 1.11 -24.95
CA ASN A 50 50.92 1.03 -26.35
C ASN A 50 51.11 -0.35 -27.00
N VAL A 51 50.01 -1.01 -27.38
CA VAL A 51 49.82 -1.67 -28.68
C VAL A 51 48.32 -1.60 -28.97
N ALA A 52 47.94 -1.00 -30.10
CA ALA A 52 46.59 -1.13 -30.65
C ALA A 52 46.37 -2.58 -31.08
N HIS A 53 46.05 -3.46 -30.13
CA HIS A 53 45.50 -4.76 -30.46
C HIS A 53 44.03 -4.56 -30.84
N PRO A 54 43.62 -4.91 -32.06
CA PRO A 54 42.20 -5.04 -32.33
C PRO A 54 41.64 -6.02 -31.31
N LEU A 55 40.48 -5.69 -30.74
CA LEU A 55 39.69 -6.62 -29.93
C LEU A 55 39.56 -7.92 -30.72
N ASN A 56 40.43 -8.89 -30.45
CA ASN A 56 40.34 -10.23 -31.00
C ASN A 56 39.16 -10.89 -30.30
N VAL A 57 37.96 -10.58 -30.82
CA VAL A 57 36.76 -11.37 -30.62
C VAL A 57 37.10 -12.72 -31.22
N SER A 58 37.57 -13.66 -30.38
CA SER A 58 37.63 -15.07 -30.77
C SER A 58 36.20 -15.50 -31.08
N ARG A 59 35.84 -15.42 -32.37
CA ARG A 59 34.60 -15.95 -32.94
C ARG A 59 34.68 -17.47 -32.95
N GLN A 60 34.82 -18.10 -31.78
CA GLN A 60 34.25 -19.43 -31.62
C GLN A 60 32.76 -19.22 -31.39
N LEU A 61 32.02 -18.96 -32.48
CA LEU A 61 30.57 -19.02 -32.46
C LEU A 61 30.19 -20.44 -32.05
N PRO A 62 29.65 -20.67 -30.84
CA PRO A 62 29.06 -21.96 -30.53
C PRO A 62 27.96 -22.21 -31.56
N ASN A 63 27.88 -23.45 -32.05
CA ASN A 63 26.98 -23.95 -33.09
C ASN A 63 25.70 -23.08 -33.24
N SER A 64 25.68 -22.19 -34.25
CA SER A 64 24.84 -20.98 -34.26
C SER A 64 23.35 -21.25 -34.11
N ARG A 65 22.90 -22.45 -34.48
CA ARG A 65 21.51 -22.89 -34.37
C ARG A 65 21.06 -23.07 -32.91
N VAL A 66 21.91 -23.63 -32.04
CA VAL A 66 21.56 -23.87 -30.62
C VAL A 66 21.49 -22.55 -29.87
N ALA A 67 22.46 -21.66 -30.09
CA ALA A 67 22.47 -20.33 -29.52
C ALA A 67 21.25 -19.49 -29.96
N THR A 68 20.90 -19.56 -31.25
CA THR A 68 19.72 -18.88 -31.79
C THR A 68 18.43 -19.44 -31.16
N LEU A 69 18.29 -20.76 -31.07
CA LEU A 69 17.13 -21.39 -30.43
C LEU A 69 16.99 -20.99 -28.95
N LEU A 70 18.09 -20.96 -28.19
CA LEU A 70 18.08 -20.54 -26.79
C LEU A 70 17.72 -19.06 -26.63
N LEU A 71 18.28 -18.17 -27.46
CA LEU A 71 17.97 -16.75 -27.43
C LEU A 71 16.52 -16.47 -27.85
N SER A 72 16.00 -17.16 -28.88
CA SER A 72 14.60 -17.08 -29.28
C SER A 72 13.67 -17.57 -28.17
N ALA A 73 13.99 -18.70 -27.51
CA ALA A 73 13.20 -19.20 -26.39
C ALA A 73 13.17 -18.22 -25.21
N LEU A 74 14.32 -17.67 -24.83
CA LEU A 74 14.39 -16.68 -23.75
C LEU A 74 13.66 -15.37 -24.10
N LEU A 75 13.76 -14.91 -25.35
CA LEU A 75 13.03 -13.73 -25.82
C LEU A 75 11.52 -13.95 -25.77
N ILE A 76 11.03 -15.11 -26.19
CA ILE A 76 9.61 -15.48 -26.09
C ILE A 76 9.16 -15.49 -24.63
N ILE A 77 9.95 -16.09 -23.73
CA ILE A 77 9.65 -16.11 -22.28
C ILE A 77 9.61 -14.68 -21.72
N PHE A 78 10.57 -13.82 -22.10
CA PHE A 78 10.61 -12.43 -21.66
C PHE A 78 9.40 -11.63 -22.15
N LEU A 79 9.06 -11.74 -23.44
CA LEU A 79 7.90 -11.07 -24.02
C LEU A 79 6.59 -11.56 -23.40
N PHE A 80 6.44 -12.87 -23.21
CA PHE A 80 5.27 -13.45 -22.56
C PHE A 80 5.13 -12.99 -21.11
N ASN A 81 6.24 -12.97 -20.36
CA ASN A 81 6.23 -12.48 -18.98
C ASN A 81 5.83 -11.00 -18.95
N THR A 82 6.48 -10.16 -19.74
CA THR A 82 6.19 -8.71 -19.80
C THR A 82 4.74 -8.44 -20.22
N GLY A 83 4.21 -9.17 -21.21
CA GLY A 83 2.80 -9.09 -21.59
C GLY A 83 1.84 -9.52 -20.47
N ALA A 84 2.15 -10.61 -19.76
CA ALA A 84 1.36 -11.05 -18.60
C ALA A 84 1.43 -10.04 -17.44
N GLN A 85 2.56 -9.37 -17.22
CA GLN A 85 2.72 -8.32 -16.22
C GLN A 85 1.87 -7.09 -16.58
N LEU A 86 1.94 -6.62 -17.83
CA LEU A 86 1.13 -5.50 -18.31
C LEU A 86 -0.37 -5.81 -18.23
N TYR A 87 -0.78 -7.01 -18.63
CA TYR A 87 -2.16 -7.45 -18.52
C TYR A 87 -2.63 -7.46 -17.05
N LYS A 88 -1.82 -8.02 -16.16
CA LYS A 88 -2.14 -8.06 -14.73
C LYS A 88 -2.14 -6.68 -14.09
N TYR A 89 -1.21 -5.80 -14.45
CA TYR A 89 -1.20 -4.40 -14.01
C TYR A 89 -2.46 -3.66 -14.50
N HIS A 90 -2.88 -3.86 -15.75
CA HIS A 90 -4.09 -3.25 -16.28
C HIS A 90 -5.37 -3.79 -15.61
N LYS A 91 -5.36 -5.06 -15.20
CA LYS A 91 -6.47 -5.68 -14.45
C LYS A 91 -6.36 -5.48 -12.94
N ALA A 92 -5.24 -4.97 -12.43
CA ALA A 92 -5.04 -4.76 -11.01
C ALA A 92 -5.94 -3.61 -10.58
N ASP A 93 -6.87 -3.93 -9.68
CA ASP A 93 -7.61 -2.90 -8.99
C ASP A 93 -6.72 -2.35 -7.87
N ALA A 94 -6.33 -1.08 -7.99
CA ALA A 94 -5.52 -0.39 -6.99
C ALA A 94 -6.17 -0.49 -5.60
N TYR A 95 -7.50 -0.52 -5.52
CA TYR A 95 -8.22 -0.67 -4.27
C TYR A 95 -7.95 -2.02 -3.60
N TYR A 96 -8.09 -3.14 -4.32
CA TYR A 96 -7.78 -4.46 -3.76
C TYR A 96 -6.30 -4.63 -3.44
N THR A 97 -5.43 -4.02 -4.23
CA THR A 97 -3.97 -4.13 -4.05
C THR A 97 -3.50 -3.49 -2.73
N PHE A 98 -4.15 -2.39 -2.30
CA PHE A 98 -3.83 -1.70 -1.05
C PHE A 98 -4.75 -2.09 0.12
N GLN A 99 -5.76 -2.92 -0.13
CA GLN A 99 -6.56 -3.49 0.93
C GLN A 99 -5.80 -4.62 1.64
N THR A 100 -6.02 -4.69 2.94
CA THR A 100 -5.58 -5.82 3.74
C THR A 100 -6.42 -7.06 3.43
N SER A 101 -5.80 -8.24 3.44
CA SER A 101 -6.54 -9.52 3.44
C SER A 101 -7.38 -9.71 4.71
N GLY A 102 -7.16 -8.88 5.73
CA GLY A 102 -7.90 -8.88 6.99
C GLY A 102 -9.17 -8.04 7.01
N CYS A 103 -9.44 -7.20 6.00
CA CYS A 103 -10.67 -6.41 5.97
C CYS A 103 -11.08 -5.95 4.57
N THR A 104 -11.97 -6.72 3.94
CA THR A 104 -12.48 -6.44 2.57
C THR A 104 -13.65 -5.45 2.53
N ILE A 105 -14.20 -5.11 3.70
CA ILE A 105 -15.33 -4.18 3.84
C ILE A 105 -14.86 -2.74 4.10
N ALA A 106 -13.56 -2.47 4.19
CA ALA A 106 -13.07 -1.11 4.39
C ALA A 106 -13.54 -0.20 3.25
N PRO A 107 -13.96 1.06 3.52
CA PRO A 107 -14.48 1.98 2.52
C PRO A 107 -13.63 2.09 1.24
N ARG A 108 -14.29 2.11 0.07
CA ARG A 108 -13.72 2.41 -1.26
C ARG A 108 -13.56 3.90 -1.45
N GLU A 109 -14.63 4.63 -1.18
CA GLU A 109 -14.73 6.05 -1.48
C GLU A 109 -14.35 6.88 -0.24
N TYR A 110 -13.20 7.55 -0.31
CA TYR A 110 -12.75 8.49 0.72
C TYR A 110 -13.11 9.95 0.40
N GLU A 111 -13.44 10.27 -0.85
CA GLU A 111 -13.70 11.66 -1.27
C GLU A 111 -14.83 12.33 -0.47
N PRO A 112 -15.98 11.68 -0.20
CA PRO A 112 -17.02 12.29 0.64
C PRO A 112 -16.53 12.60 2.05
N LEU A 113 -15.68 11.72 2.60
CA LEU A 113 -15.06 11.93 3.91
C LEU A 113 -14.07 13.08 3.89
N ILE A 114 -13.11 13.07 2.96
CA ILE A 114 -12.09 14.12 2.84
C ILE A 114 -12.76 15.48 2.66
N THR A 115 -13.75 15.56 1.76
CA THR A 115 -14.52 16.79 1.51
C THR A 115 -15.20 17.29 2.77
N TYR A 116 -15.88 16.41 3.52
CA TYR A 116 -16.54 16.79 4.76
C TYR A 116 -15.53 17.27 5.82
N LEU A 117 -14.43 16.53 6.03
CA LEU A 117 -13.40 16.91 6.99
C LEU A 117 -12.76 18.26 6.66
N GLN A 118 -12.52 18.54 5.37
CA GLN A 118 -12.01 19.84 4.93
C GLN A 118 -13.02 20.97 5.14
N GLN A 119 -14.29 20.75 4.79
CA GLN A 119 -15.36 21.74 4.98
C GLN A 119 -15.54 22.12 6.45
N GLU A 120 -15.45 21.15 7.35
CA GLU A 120 -15.59 21.35 8.80
C GLU A 120 -14.25 21.73 9.48
N ASN A 121 -13.17 21.92 8.71
CA ASN A 121 -11.83 22.23 9.22
C ASN A 121 -11.30 21.21 10.25
N ILE A 122 -11.60 19.93 10.04
CA ILE A 122 -11.19 18.83 10.90
C ILE A 122 -9.83 18.30 10.43
N HIS A 123 -8.78 18.59 11.21
CA HIS A 123 -7.40 18.21 10.88
C HIS A 123 -6.87 17.00 11.66
N PHE A 124 -7.43 16.68 12.82
CA PHE A 124 -6.92 15.66 13.73
C PHE A 124 -8.00 14.63 14.03
N VAL A 125 -7.70 13.36 13.79
CA VAL A 125 -8.70 12.30 13.81
C VAL A 125 -8.19 11.02 14.45
N TRP A 126 -8.98 10.45 15.36
CA TRP A 126 -8.85 9.05 15.77
C TRP A 126 -9.62 8.16 14.80
N ALA A 127 -8.94 7.23 14.13
CA ALA A 127 -9.60 6.29 13.22
C ALA A 127 -8.81 4.99 13.13
N SER A 128 -9.51 3.87 12.93
CA SER A 128 -8.81 2.57 12.76
C SER A 128 -7.78 2.64 11.63
N MET A 129 -6.73 1.83 11.70
CA MET A 129 -5.68 1.80 10.68
C MET A 129 -6.18 1.59 9.24
N TRP A 130 -7.38 1.00 9.09
CA TRP A 130 -8.06 0.82 7.80
C TRP A 130 -8.54 2.12 7.17
N ILE A 131 -8.90 3.12 7.99
CA ILE A 131 -9.29 4.47 7.56
C ILE A 131 -8.10 5.42 7.63
N ALA A 132 -7.33 5.36 8.73
CA ALA A 132 -6.26 6.30 9.01
C ALA A 132 -5.16 6.29 7.94
N ASN A 133 -4.68 5.11 7.50
CA ASN A 133 -3.59 5.04 6.53
C ASN A 133 -4.02 5.58 5.14
N PRO A 134 -5.15 5.16 4.54
CA PRO A 134 -5.60 5.73 3.28
C PRO A 134 -5.87 7.23 3.38
N LEU A 135 -6.43 7.70 4.50
CA LEU A 135 -6.73 9.12 4.71
C LEU A 135 -5.45 9.96 4.77
N LEU A 136 -4.45 9.54 5.55
CA LEU A 136 -3.12 10.18 5.59
C LEU A 136 -2.49 10.26 4.20
N PHE A 137 -2.51 9.15 3.44
CA PHE A 137 -1.89 9.08 2.13
C PHE A 137 -2.61 9.98 1.10
N ARG A 138 -3.94 9.89 1.01
CA ARG A 138 -4.74 10.66 0.04
C ARG A 138 -4.71 12.16 0.32
N THR A 139 -4.67 12.54 1.59
CA THR A 139 -4.63 13.95 1.99
C THR A 139 -3.21 14.49 2.09
N GLN A 140 -2.18 13.68 1.78
CA GLN A 140 -0.77 14.08 1.96
C GLN A 140 -0.50 14.61 3.39
N SER A 141 -1.13 13.99 4.38
CA SER A 141 -1.06 14.38 5.81
C SER A 141 -1.63 15.76 6.16
N HIS A 142 -2.41 16.42 5.28
CA HIS A 142 -3.19 17.62 5.64
C HIS A 142 -4.30 17.31 6.66
N ILE A 143 -4.74 16.04 6.71
CA ILE A 143 -5.56 15.47 7.77
C ILE A 143 -4.71 14.38 8.43
N ILE A 144 -4.42 14.55 9.71
CA ILE A 144 -3.63 13.62 10.51
C ILE A 144 -4.59 12.66 11.21
N ALA A 145 -4.53 11.39 10.82
CA ALA A 145 -5.36 10.33 11.37
C ALA A 145 -4.51 9.20 11.96
N ILE A 146 -4.80 8.78 13.18
CA ILE A 146 -4.09 7.69 13.86
C ILE A 146 -5.07 6.72 14.50
N ASP A 147 -4.69 5.45 14.53
CA ASP A 147 -5.41 4.42 15.28
C ASP A 147 -5.21 4.65 16.77
N PRO A 148 -6.28 4.91 17.56
CA PRO A 148 -6.14 5.15 18.99
C PRO A 148 -5.55 3.95 19.75
N ARG A 149 -5.57 2.75 19.17
CA ARG A 149 -4.90 1.54 19.69
C ARG A 149 -3.37 1.61 19.62
N LEU A 150 -2.85 2.45 18.74
CA LEU A 150 -1.43 2.66 18.47
C LEU A 150 -0.96 4.04 18.96
N ALA A 151 -1.76 4.69 19.81
CA ALA A 151 -1.49 6.03 20.30
C ALA A 151 -0.48 6.07 21.47
N ASP A 152 0.11 4.93 21.85
CA ASP A 152 1.28 4.95 22.73
C ASP A 152 2.53 5.35 21.94
N ALA A 153 3.47 6.04 22.61
CA ALA A 153 4.70 6.50 21.95
C ALA A 153 5.59 5.33 21.46
N ASN A 154 5.41 4.13 22.02
CA ASN A 154 6.23 2.96 21.72
C ASN A 154 5.70 2.10 20.56
N ASN A 155 4.39 2.10 20.28
CA ASN A 155 3.81 1.38 19.13
C ASN A 155 3.28 2.33 18.04
N SER A 156 3.40 3.64 18.21
CA SER A 156 3.12 4.58 17.13
C SER A 156 4.12 4.42 16.00
N ARG A 157 3.59 4.27 14.77
CA ARG A 157 4.41 4.21 13.56
C ARG A 157 5.06 5.55 13.21
N ILE A 158 4.42 6.66 13.58
CA ILE A 158 4.88 8.03 13.35
C ILE A 158 4.58 8.82 14.64
N PRO A 159 5.52 8.85 15.60
CA PRO A 159 5.32 9.47 16.91
C PRO A 159 4.86 10.93 16.84
N GLU A 160 5.35 11.68 15.85
CA GLU A 160 4.99 13.09 15.63
C GLU A 160 3.49 13.27 15.42
N TYR A 161 2.85 12.36 14.68
CA TYR A 161 1.41 12.42 14.39
C TYR A 161 0.57 12.09 15.62
N THR A 162 1.00 11.10 16.40
CA THR A 162 0.39 10.79 17.69
C THR A 162 0.47 11.99 18.63
N HIS A 163 1.64 12.61 18.75
CA HIS A 163 1.80 13.81 19.57
C HIS A 163 0.95 14.98 19.08
N ALA A 164 0.80 15.15 17.77
CA ALA A 164 -0.02 16.23 17.20
C ALA A 164 -1.50 16.05 17.56
N ILE A 165 -2.06 14.84 17.42
CA ILE A 165 -3.47 14.57 17.80
C ILE A 165 -3.66 14.66 19.32
N LEU A 166 -2.72 14.18 20.13
CA LEU A 166 -2.80 14.27 21.59
C LEU A 166 -2.79 15.73 22.10
N LYS A 167 -2.20 16.66 21.34
CA LYS A 167 -2.19 18.09 21.64
C LYS A 167 -3.32 18.86 20.94
N ALA A 168 -4.07 18.21 20.06
CA ALA A 168 -5.14 18.85 19.32
C ALA A 168 -6.34 19.16 20.23
N ASN A 169 -7.04 20.24 19.91
CA ASN A 169 -8.32 20.53 20.53
C ASN A 169 -9.37 19.62 19.89
N ASN A 170 -9.95 18.74 20.70
CA ASN A 170 -11.13 17.93 20.38
C ASN A 170 -11.02 17.16 19.05
N PRO A 171 -10.05 16.23 18.90
CA PRO A 171 -9.92 15.46 17.66
C PRO A 171 -11.21 14.68 17.39
N SER A 172 -11.65 14.68 16.14
CA SER A 172 -12.82 13.88 15.73
C SER A 172 -12.47 12.40 15.73
N ILE A 173 -13.49 11.55 15.78
CA ILE A 173 -13.34 10.11 15.76
C ILE A 173 -14.07 9.59 14.52
N ILE A 174 -13.45 8.71 13.75
CA ILE A 174 -14.11 8.03 12.60
C ILE A 174 -14.20 6.55 12.89
N GLU A 175 -15.44 6.08 12.87
CA GLU A 175 -15.82 4.69 13.09
C GLU A 175 -16.49 4.12 11.83
N LEU A 176 -16.22 2.85 11.52
CA LEU A 176 -17.01 2.12 10.53
C LEU A 176 -18.26 1.61 11.21
N VAL A 177 -19.42 1.80 10.59
CA VAL A 177 -20.71 1.39 11.15
C VAL A 177 -21.54 0.66 10.10
N GLY A 178 -22.32 -0.32 10.54
CA GLY A 178 -23.24 -1.02 9.66
C GLY A 178 -24.34 -0.08 9.15
N GLN A 179 -24.81 -0.34 7.93
CA GLN A 179 -25.95 0.38 7.37
C GLN A 179 -27.17 0.22 8.30
N GLY A 180 -27.81 1.34 8.65
CA GLY A 180 -28.97 1.38 9.55
C GLY A 180 -28.66 1.28 11.05
N THR A 181 -27.39 1.14 11.46
CA THR A 181 -27.03 1.12 12.90
C THR A 181 -27.18 2.51 13.50
N SER A 182 -28.18 2.77 14.34
CA SER A 182 -28.42 4.12 14.90
C SER A 182 -27.49 4.50 16.06
N THR A 183 -26.92 3.52 16.77
CA THR A 183 -26.08 3.75 17.95
C THR A 183 -24.93 2.75 17.99
N THR A 184 -23.71 3.23 18.25
CA THR A 184 -22.48 2.41 18.37
C THR A 184 -22.07 2.24 19.83
N HIS A 185 -21.16 1.30 20.12
CA HIS A 185 -20.63 1.16 21.48
C HIS A 185 -19.88 2.41 21.94
N LEU A 186 -19.17 3.06 21.02
CA LEU A 186 -18.49 4.32 21.28
C LEU A 186 -19.48 5.43 21.66
N LEU A 187 -20.57 5.60 20.90
CA LEU A 187 -21.58 6.62 21.21
C LEU A 187 -22.17 6.42 22.62
N LYS A 188 -22.53 5.18 22.97
CA LYS A 188 -23.03 4.88 24.33
C LYS A 188 -22.02 5.23 25.42
N LYS A 189 -20.73 5.01 25.19
CA LYS A 189 -19.68 5.38 26.16
C LYS A 189 -19.52 6.88 26.28
N LEU A 190 -19.60 7.62 25.18
CA LEU A 190 -19.57 9.08 25.21
C LEU A 190 -20.78 9.63 25.99
N ASP A 191 -21.98 9.08 25.75
CA ASP A 191 -23.21 9.45 26.47
C ASP A 191 -23.07 9.17 27.98
N GLN A 192 -22.55 8.00 28.35
CA GLN A 192 -22.32 7.62 29.75
C GLN A 192 -21.32 8.53 30.46
N GLN A 193 -20.40 9.15 29.72
CA GLN A 193 -19.43 10.11 30.23
C GLN A 193 -19.92 11.56 30.18
N GLY A 194 -21.16 11.80 29.72
CA GLY A 194 -21.72 13.14 29.59
C GLY A 194 -20.99 14.00 28.55
N ILE A 195 -20.32 13.38 27.57
CA ILE A 195 -19.60 14.09 26.51
C ILE A 195 -20.60 14.43 25.41
N THR A 196 -20.83 15.72 25.17
CA THR A 196 -21.63 16.18 24.02
C THR A 196 -20.82 16.02 22.74
N TYR A 197 -21.45 15.52 21.67
CA TYR A 197 -20.82 15.35 20.36
C TYR A 197 -21.81 15.60 19.23
N HIS A 198 -21.28 15.89 18.04
CA HIS A 198 -22.03 15.92 16.79
C HIS A 198 -21.59 14.75 15.90
N THR A 199 -22.53 14.18 15.15
CA THR A 199 -22.22 13.06 14.25
C THR A 199 -22.59 13.38 12.82
N LYS A 200 -21.73 12.97 11.88
CA LYS A 200 -22.02 12.94 10.45
C LYS A 200 -21.83 11.52 9.93
N ARG A 201 -22.90 10.93 9.40
CA ARG A 201 -22.82 9.67 8.66
C ARG A 201 -22.53 9.96 7.19
N LEU A 202 -21.56 9.23 6.64
CA LEU A 202 -21.16 9.28 5.25
C LEU A 202 -21.26 7.86 4.68
N PHE A 203 -22.09 7.70 3.65
CA PHE A 203 -22.29 6.42 3.00
C PHE A 203 -21.04 6.01 2.23
N ALA A 204 -20.61 4.77 2.42
CA ALA A 204 -19.47 4.22 1.71
C ALA A 204 -19.74 2.79 1.24
N SER A 205 -19.01 2.37 0.20
CA SER A 205 -19.06 1.00 -0.31
C SER A 205 -17.78 0.23 0.07
N PRO A 206 -17.83 -1.09 0.29
CA PRO A 206 -19.01 -1.96 0.24
C PRO A 206 -19.61 -2.22 1.64
N GLY A 207 -20.84 -1.74 1.88
CA GLY A 207 -21.71 -2.26 2.96
C GLY A 207 -21.44 -1.74 4.38
N VAL A 208 -20.56 -0.75 4.55
CA VAL A 208 -20.36 -0.02 5.82
C VAL A 208 -20.32 1.47 5.56
N ASP A 209 -20.89 2.25 6.47
CA ASP A 209 -20.82 3.71 6.46
C ASP A 209 -19.65 4.18 7.33
N MET A 210 -19.16 5.38 7.05
CA MET A 210 -18.24 6.08 7.95
C MET A 210 -19.03 7.04 8.84
N LEU A 211 -18.92 6.88 10.15
CA LEU A 211 -19.49 7.78 11.13
C LEU A 211 -18.39 8.68 11.67
N VAL A 212 -18.45 9.98 11.32
CA VAL A 212 -17.59 11.00 11.91
C VAL A 212 -18.26 11.53 13.16
N ILE A 213 -17.54 11.51 14.28
CA ILE A 213 -17.99 11.93 15.60
C ILE A 213 -17.08 13.08 16.03
N THR A 214 -17.62 14.27 16.20
CA THR A 214 -16.88 15.45 16.63
C THR A 214 -17.30 15.81 18.05
N PRO A 215 -16.48 15.47 19.06
CA PRO A 215 -16.80 15.75 20.45
C PRO A 215 -16.59 17.23 20.77
N SER A 216 -17.34 17.74 21.74
CA SER A 216 -17.18 19.11 22.28
C SER A 216 -15.94 19.27 23.16
N THR A 217 -15.37 18.16 23.62
CA THR A 217 -14.18 18.09 24.48
C THR A 217 -13.20 17.04 23.96
N PHE A 218 -11.96 17.08 24.44
CA PHE A 218 -10.96 16.09 24.08
C PHE A 218 -11.36 14.69 24.58
N VAL A 219 -11.42 13.73 23.67
CA VAL A 219 -11.63 12.31 23.98
C VAL A 219 -10.28 11.59 23.90
N SER A 220 -9.89 10.98 25.01
CA SER A 220 -8.61 10.26 25.10
C SER A 220 -8.60 9.01 24.20
N PRO A 221 -7.41 8.57 23.74
CA PRO A 221 -7.28 7.32 22.99
C PRO A 221 -7.90 6.11 23.69
N ASN A 222 -7.88 6.06 25.04
CA ASN A 222 -8.46 4.96 25.80
C ASN A 222 -9.97 4.82 25.59
N ILE A 223 -10.68 5.94 25.46
CA ILE A 223 -12.11 5.95 25.15
C ILE A 223 -12.31 5.70 23.66
N SER A 224 -11.51 6.37 22.81
CA SER A 224 -11.56 6.22 21.35
C SER A 224 -11.15 4.83 20.86
N ASN A 225 -10.48 4.00 21.66
CA ASN A 225 -10.13 2.61 21.34
C ASN A 225 -11.37 1.72 21.12
N ASN A 226 -12.56 2.15 21.56
CA ASN A 226 -13.81 1.41 21.37
C ASN A 226 -14.40 1.56 19.96
N LEU A 227 -13.56 1.67 18.93
CA LEU A 227 -14.03 1.67 17.54
C LEU A 227 -14.61 0.29 17.21
N ASP A 228 -15.86 0.24 16.75
CA ASP A 228 -16.62 -0.96 16.36
C ASP A 228 -16.09 -1.62 15.07
N ALA A 229 -14.85 -1.34 14.66
CA ALA A 229 -14.23 -1.89 13.44
C ALA A 229 -13.94 -3.41 13.49
N TRP A 230 -14.52 -4.15 14.44
CA TRP A 230 -14.58 -5.62 14.47
C TRP A 230 -15.80 -6.15 13.71
N PHE A 231 -16.07 -5.59 12.55
CA PHE A 231 -17.14 -6.10 11.69
C PHE A 231 -16.70 -7.43 11.07
N ARG A 232 -17.26 -8.54 11.60
CA ARG A 232 -17.37 -9.86 10.94
C ARG A 232 -16.10 -10.32 10.18
N GLY A 233 -14.94 -10.28 10.82
CA GLY A 233 -13.70 -10.82 10.25
C GLY A 233 -12.68 -9.77 9.81
N CYS A 234 -13.00 -8.48 10.02
CA CYS A 234 -12.08 -7.48 10.54
C CYS A 234 -12.17 -7.48 12.07
#